data_AF-A0A7I9Z9H0-F1
#
_entry.id   AF-A0A7I9Z9H0-F1
#
_cell.length_a   1.000
_cell.length_b   1.000
_cell.length_c   1.000
_cell.angle_alpha   90.00
_cell.angle_beta   90.00
_cell.angle_gamma   90.00
#
_symmetry.space_group_name_H-M   'P 1'
#
loop_
_entity.id
_entity.type
_entity.pdbx_description
1 polymer ?
#
loop_
_entity_poly.entity_id
_entity_poly.type
_entity_poly.pdbx_seq_one_letter_code
_entity_poly.pdbx_strand_id
1 'polypeptide(L)' 'MAPPGSEERFGLTVPMRRAGHVDEMAGAAVFLASDMSSYITGQTIHVDGGTQASSGWYHHPETGAYALGPT' A
#
# COMPACT_ATOMS: atom_id res chain seq x y z
N MET A 1 9.37 15.05 0.71
CA MET A 1 9.41 14.71 -0.73
C MET A 1 10.10 13.37 -0.86
N ALA A 2 9.52 12.42 -1.61
CA ALA A 2 10.17 11.13 -1.82
C ALA A 2 11.44 11.31 -2.69
N PRO A 3 12.50 10.51 -2.47
CA PRO A 3 13.73 10.63 -3.24
C PRO A 3 13.50 10.33 -4.74
N PRO A 4 14.33 10.86 -5.66
CA PRO A 4 14.22 10.59 -7.08
C PRO A 4 14.16 9.08 -7.39
N GLY A 5 13.29 8.67 -8.33
CA GLY A 5 13.10 7.25 -8.71
C GLY A 5 12.13 6.46 -7.81
N SER A 6 11.54 7.09 -6.79
CA SER A 6 10.57 6.42 -5.92
C SER A 6 9.25 6.06 -6.61
N GLU A 7 8.82 6.83 -7.61
CA GLU A 7 7.61 6.57 -8.41
C GLU A 7 7.69 5.25 -9.18
N GLU A 8 8.84 4.98 -9.81
CA GLU A 8 9.10 3.71 -10.50
C GLU A 8 9.07 2.53 -9.52
N ARG A 9 9.69 2.72 -8.34
CA ARG A 9 9.69 1.71 -7.28
C ARG A 9 8.28 1.36 -6.80
N PHE A 10 7.41 2.35 -6.60
CA PHE A 10 6.01 2.11 -6.23
C PHE A 10 5.24 1.36 -7.33
N GLY A 11 5.55 1.61 -8.60
CA GLY A 11 4.99 0.88 -9.74
C GLY A 11 5.26 -0.63 -9.71
N LEU A 12 6.35 -1.05 -9.07
CA LEU A 12 6.76 -2.45 -9.00
C LEU A 12 6.27 -3.13 -7.71
N THR A 13 6.44 -2.46 -6.57
CA THR A 13 6.24 -3.09 -5.25
C THR A 13 4.85 -2.86 -4.66
N VAL A 14 4.10 -1.86 -5.12
CA VAL A 14 2.72 -1.61 -4.66
C VAL A 14 1.75 -2.21 -5.68
N PRO A 15 0.82 -3.09 -5.29
CA PRO A 15 -0.16 -3.64 -6.23
C PRO A 15 -1.00 -2.59 -6.96
N MET A 16 -1.34 -1.47 -6.30
CA MET A 16 -2.00 -0.32 -6.94
C MET A 16 -1.07 0.53 -7.84
N ARG A 17 0.22 0.21 -7.92
CA ARG A 17 1.23 0.84 -8.80
C ARG A 17 1.40 2.34 -8.63
N ARG A 18 1.17 2.86 -7.43
CA ARG A 18 1.37 4.27 -7.09
C ARG A 18 1.69 4.45 -5.62
N ALA A 19 2.25 5.60 -5.29
CA ALA A 19 2.28 6.06 -3.91
C ALA A 19 0.86 6.32 -3.40
N GLY A 20 0.66 6.09 -2.10
CA GLY A 20 -0.53 6.56 -1.39
C GLY A 20 -0.53 8.09 -1.26
N HIS A 21 -1.71 8.69 -1.24
CA HIS A 21 -1.90 10.11 -0.92
C HIS A 21 -2.16 10.28 0.59
N VAL A 22 -1.80 11.43 1.14
CA VAL A 22 -2.00 11.73 2.58
C VAL A 22 -3.48 11.65 2.98
N ASP A 23 -4.38 11.98 2.07
CA ASP A 23 -5.83 11.95 2.31
C ASP A 23 -6.36 10.53 2.50
N GLU A 24 -5.69 9.50 1.95
CA GLU A 24 -6.09 8.10 2.11
C GLU A 24 -5.81 7.63 3.55
N MET A 25 -4.72 8.11 4.15
CA MET A 25 -4.39 7.88 5.55
C MET A 25 -5.37 8.63 6.46
N ALA A 26 -5.63 9.90 6.15
CA ALA A 26 -6.56 10.73 6.88
C ALA A 26 -7.98 10.15 6.85
N GLY A 27 -8.44 9.67 5.70
CA GLY A 27 -9.75 9.03 5.55
C GLY A 27 -9.90 7.79 6.42
N ALA A 28 -8.90 6.91 6.46
CA ALA A 28 -8.92 5.75 7.33
C ALA A 28 -8.94 6.13 8.83
N ALA A 29 -8.15 7.14 9.22
CA ALA A 29 -8.15 7.66 10.58
C ALA A 29 -9.51 8.27 10.98
N VAL A 30 -10.11 9.07 10.09
CA VAL A 30 -11.44 9.67 10.30
C VAL A 30 -12.51 8.59 10.39
N PHE A 31 -12.47 7.56 9.54
CA PHE A 31 -13.39 6.42 9.64
C PHE A 31 -13.30 5.76 11.03
N LEU A 32 -12.09 5.43 11.48
CA LEU A 32 -11.86 4.80 12.79
C LEU A 32 -12.20 5.69 14.00
N ALA A 33 -12.14 7.01 13.83
CA ALA A 33 -12.51 7.98 14.86
C ALA A 33 -14.02 8.30 14.88
N SER A 34 -14.78 7.83 13.88
CA SER A 34 -16.20 8.11 13.72
C SER A 34 -17.09 7.01 14.29
N ASP A 35 -18.40 7.29 14.41
CA ASP A 35 -19.39 6.31 14.84
C ASP A 35 -19.54 5.12 13.85
N MET A 36 -19.04 5.25 12.62
CA MET A 36 -19.06 4.18 11.61
C MET A 36 -18.25 2.96 12.04
N SER A 37 -17.27 3.13 12.93
CA SER A 37 -16.44 2.06 13.47
C SER A 37 -16.76 1.72 14.94
N SER A 38 -17.97 2.03 15.42
CA SER A 38 -18.38 1.88 16.83
C SER A 38 -18.19 0.49 17.44
N TYR A 39 -18.04 -0.56 16.63
CA TYR A 39 -17.78 -1.93 17.10
C TYR A 39 -16.50 -2.55 16.52
N ILE A 40 -15.61 -1.73 15.95
CA ILE A 40 -14.33 -2.16 15.42
C ILE A 40 -13.24 -1.79 16.43
N THR A 41 -12.65 -2.80 17.07
CA THR A 41 -11.56 -2.62 18.03
C THR A 41 -10.53 -3.75 17.93
N GLY A 42 -9.30 -3.47 18.37
CA GLY A 42 -8.19 -4.43 18.36
C GLY A 42 -7.69 -4.83 16.96
N GLN A 43 -8.06 -4.09 15.91
CA GLN A 43 -7.69 -4.40 14.54
C GLN A 43 -6.54 -3.52 14.05
N THR A 44 -5.72 -4.09 13.17
CA THR A 44 -4.75 -3.34 12.35
C THR A 44 -5.28 -3.29 10.92
N ILE A 45 -5.46 -2.10 10.38
CA ILE A 45 -5.88 -1.88 8.98
C ILE A 45 -4.69 -1.32 8.22
N HIS A 46 -4.21 -2.06 7.22
CA HIS A 46 -3.14 -1.62 6.34
C HIS A 46 -3.70 -0.72 5.24
N VAL A 47 -3.25 0.54 5.21
CA VAL A 47 -3.61 1.53 4.19
C VAL A 47 -2.42 1.69 3.25
N ASP A 48 -2.13 0.66 2.47
CA ASP A 48 -0.82 0.51 1.81
C ASP A 48 -0.88 0.13 0.32
N GLY A 49 -2.08 0.21 -0.28
CA GLY A 49 -2.28 -0.16 -1.68
C GLY A 49 -2.02 -1.64 -1.98
N GLY A 50 -2.04 -2.51 -0.97
CA GLY A 50 -1.96 -3.96 -1.08
C GLY A 50 -0.60 -4.57 -0.75
N THR A 51 0.37 -3.79 -0.28
CA THR A 51 1.74 -4.31 -0.05
C THR A 51 1.78 -5.43 0.99
N GLN A 52 1.00 -5.33 2.06
CA GLN A 52 0.89 -6.38 3.08
C GLN A 52 0.26 -7.65 2.52
N ALA A 53 -0.85 -7.51 1.79
CA ALA A 53 -1.52 -8.65 1.18
C ALA A 53 -0.65 -9.36 0.14
N SER A 54 0.21 -8.61 -0.57
CA SER A 54 1.11 -9.15 -1.60
C SER A 54 2.19 -10.08 -1.03
N SER A 55 2.46 -10.08 0.28
CA SER A 55 3.46 -10.96 0.91
C SER A 55 4.85 -10.94 0.23
N GLY A 56 5.25 -9.80 -0.34
CA GLY A 56 6.54 -9.62 -1.03
C GLY A 56 6.57 -10.04 -2.50
N TRP A 57 5.43 -10.42 -3.07
CA TRP A 57 5.28 -10.59 -4.52
C TRP A 57 5.25 -9.22 -5.20
N TYR A 58 6.06 -9.05 -6.24
CA TYR A 58 6.12 -7.81 -7.03
C TYR A 58 6.13 -8.14 -8.53
N HIS A 59 5.79 -7.14 -9.34
CA HIS A 59 5.78 -7.26 -10.79
C HIS A 59 7.18 -6.96 -11.33
N HIS A 60 7.85 -7.95 -11.93
CA HIS A 60 9.20 -7.79 -12.47
C HIS A 60 9.17 -6.82 -13.68
N PRO A 61 9.96 -5.73 -13.66
CA PRO A 61 9.89 -4.68 -14.69
C PRO A 61 10.25 -5.20 -16.09
N GLU A 62 11.26 -6.07 -16.18
CA GLU A 62 11.77 -6.54 -17.49
C GLU A 62 10.98 -7.71 -18.09
N THR A 63 10.48 -8.63 -17.25
CA THR A 63 9.85 -9.88 -17.70
C THR A 63 8.32 -9.86 -17.60
N GLY A 64 7.76 -8.92 -16.82
CA GLY A 64 6.33 -8.85 -16.52
C GLY A 64 5.81 -9.99 -15.62
N ALA A 65 6.68 -10.91 -15.19
CA ALA A 65 6.32 -12.00 -14.30
C ALA A 65 6.19 -11.51 -12.85
N TYR A 66 5.39 -12.22 -12.04
CA TYR A 66 5.41 -12.03 -10.59
C TYR A 66 6.60 -12.77 -9.98
N ALA A 67 7.41 -12.06 -9.19
CA ALA A 67 8.56 -12.61 -8.48
C ALA A 67 8.43 -12.36 -6.97
N LEU A 68 8.99 -13.26 -6.17
CA LEU A 68 8.99 -13.15 -4.71
C LEU A 68 10.34 -12.59 -4.23
N GLY A 69 10.31 -11.44 -3.54
CA GLY A 69 11.51 -10.84 -2.94
C GLY A 69 12.50 -10.23 -3.96
N PRO A 70 13.42 -9.34 -3.53
CA PRO A 70 14.34 -8.68 -4.44
C PRO A 70 15.25 -9.71 -5.13
N THR A 71 15.16 -9.79 -6.45
CA THR A 71 16.19 -10.41 -7.30
C THR A 71 17.22 -9.36 -7.69
#